data_AF-A0A2H0U8Y7-F1
#
_entry.id   AF-A0A2H0U8Y7-F1
#
_cell.length_a   1.000
_cell.length_b   1.000
_cell.length_c   1.000
_cell.angle_alpha   90.00
_cell.angle_beta   90.00
_cell.angle_gamma   90.00
#
_symmetry.space_group_name_H-M   'P 1'
#
loop_
_entity.id
_entity.type
_entity.pdbx_description
1 polymer ?
#
loop_
_entity_poly.entity_id
_entity_poly.type
_entity_poly.pdbx_seq_one_letter_code
_entity_poly.pdbx_strand_id
1 'polypeptide(L)'
;FRLHVAHSDAGEHPHMLELQNSASGGGQTYLGVSATGASIGAGKFYIADNSNYRAVVDLTSGKVGIGTTTPTEQLSIKDLLFVGAGGATGMGTATSTFQGDIRILGKLDVGTIDPVYTIDGVKYATYGHSTVGVKEEAAVKVSVREYDAARKLYKHAIRFSELREGSDLWLFYQTTDFGADWEHLVVTLTPAFNGRVFYEESAATNTLTLWSDTPGSVSLRLVANRYDHAKWPNLRPDQDDDFTHHILRRK
;
A
#
# COMPACT_ATOMS: atom_id res chain seq x y z
N PHE A 1 -40.19 -35.41 -2.17
CA PHE A 1 -39.53 -35.78 -0.91
C PHE A 1 -38.70 -34.59 -0.44
N ARG A 2 -38.94 -34.06 0.77
CA ARG A 2 -38.11 -33.01 1.39
C ARG A 2 -37.49 -33.64 2.63
N LEU A 3 -36.17 -33.61 2.74
CA LEU A 3 -35.48 -34.03 3.96
C LEU A 3 -35.45 -32.84 4.92
N HIS A 4 -36.09 -32.95 6.07
CA HIS A 4 -35.98 -32.00 7.18
C HIS A 4 -35.15 -32.64 8.28
N VAL A 5 -34.06 -31.99 8.69
CA VAL A 5 -33.22 -32.41 9.80
C VAL A 5 -33.42 -31.41 10.93
N ALA A 6 -33.97 -31.88 12.05
CA ALA A 6 -34.21 -31.08 13.25
C ALA A 6 -33.78 -31.86 14.49
N HIS A 7 -33.17 -31.17 15.44
CA HIS A 7 -32.76 -31.65 16.75
C HIS A 7 -32.95 -30.47 17.72
N SER A 8 -32.94 -30.66 19.05
CA SER A 8 -33.28 -29.58 19.98
C SER A 8 -32.49 -29.56 21.28
N ASP A 9 -31.32 -30.20 21.35
CA ASP A 9 -30.47 -30.08 22.56
C ASP A 9 -29.60 -28.82 22.54
N ALA A 10 -29.41 -28.28 23.75
CA ALA A 10 -28.52 -27.16 24.05
C ALA A 10 -27.07 -27.61 24.37
N GLY A 11 -26.73 -28.88 24.10
CA GLY A 11 -25.41 -29.49 24.37
C GLY A 11 -24.36 -29.26 23.27
N GLU A 12 -23.13 -29.73 23.50
CA GLU A 12 -21.91 -29.45 22.71
C GLU A 12 -21.94 -29.83 21.21
N HIS A 13 -23.01 -30.46 20.72
CA HIS A 13 -23.14 -30.83 19.31
C HIS A 13 -24.36 -30.14 18.68
N PRO A 14 -24.18 -28.96 18.05
CA PRO A 14 -25.26 -28.22 17.40
C PRO A 14 -25.91 -29.03 16.26
N HIS A 15 -27.03 -28.53 15.72
CA HIS A 15 -27.68 -29.10 14.54
C HIS A 15 -26.68 -29.24 13.39
N MET A 16 -26.19 -30.45 13.14
CA MET A 16 -25.17 -30.72 12.14
C MET A 16 -25.57 -31.93 11.30
N LEU A 17 -25.43 -31.78 9.99
CA LEU A 17 -25.32 -32.91 9.09
C LEU A 17 -23.85 -33.33 9.05
N GLU A 18 -23.58 -34.54 9.50
CA GLU A 18 -22.28 -35.17 9.35
C GLU A 18 -22.20 -35.85 7.98
N LEU A 19 -21.15 -35.53 7.23
CA LEU A 19 -20.78 -36.17 5.99
C LEU A 19 -19.42 -36.84 6.20
N GLN A 20 -19.39 -38.18 6.14
CA GLN A 20 -18.19 -38.97 6.36
C GLN A 20 -17.88 -39.90 5.18
N ASN A 21 -16.61 -40.00 4.82
CA ASN A 21 -16.08 -41.02 3.92
C ASN A 21 -14.99 -41.83 4.65
N SER A 22 -15.27 -43.11 4.91
CA SER A 22 -14.37 -43.99 5.66
C SER A 22 -13.32 -44.71 4.79
N ALA A 23 -13.28 -44.46 3.47
CA ALA A 23 -12.24 -44.98 2.60
C ALA A 23 -10.87 -44.34 2.92
N SER A 24 -9.78 -44.96 2.46
CA SER A 24 -8.42 -44.41 2.61
C SER A 24 -8.32 -43.01 2.01
N GLY A 25 -7.85 -42.03 2.80
CA GLY A 25 -7.80 -40.61 2.40
C GLY A 25 -9.15 -39.89 2.48
N GLY A 26 -10.21 -40.56 2.91
CA GLY A 26 -11.49 -39.96 3.23
C GLY A 26 -11.45 -39.15 4.52
N GLY A 27 -12.45 -38.31 4.70
CA GLY A 27 -12.54 -37.41 5.85
C GLY A 27 -13.98 -37.20 6.30
N GLN A 28 -14.12 -36.40 7.35
CA GLN A 28 -15.39 -36.03 7.95
C GLN A 28 -15.55 -34.51 7.88
N THR A 29 -16.74 -34.06 7.52
CA THR A 29 -17.11 -32.64 7.55
C THR A 29 -18.53 -32.48 8.09
N TYR A 30 -18.76 -31.33 8.71
CA TYR A 30 -20.04 -30.96 9.28
C TYR A 30 -20.59 -29.74 8.58
N LEU A 31 -21.87 -29.78 8.25
CA LEU A 31 -22.65 -28.62 7.85
C LEU A 31 -23.70 -28.35 8.92
N GLY A 32 -23.67 -27.18 9.54
CA GLY A 32 -24.52 -26.93 10.69
C GLY A 32 -24.97 -25.50 10.88
N VAL A 33 -25.94 -25.35 11.77
CA VAL A 33 -26.37 -24.08 12.33
C VAL A 33 -26.21 -24.09 13.83
N SER A 34 -25.61 -23.03 14.39
CA SER A 34 -25.30 -22.94 15.81
C SER A 34 -26.43 -22.29 16.61
N ALA A 35 -26.61 -22.79 17.82
CA ALA A 35 -27.52 -22.24 18.82
C ALA A 35 -26.74 -21.62 19.99
N THR A 36 -27.47 -20.99 20.92
CA THR A 36 -26.92 -20.52 22.19
C THR A 36 -26.22 -21.67 22.93
N GLY A 37 -24.98 -21.44 23.36
CA GLY A 37 -24.15 -22.45 24.03
C GLY A 37 -23.10 -23.13 23.13
N ALA A 38 -23.22 -22.99 21.80
CA ALA A 38 -22.19 -23.48 20.88
C ALA A 38 -20.88 -22.68 21.03
N SER A 39 -19.73 -23.35 20.93
CA SER A 39 -18.40 -22.74 21.03
C SER A 39 -18.14 -21.67 19.95
N ILE A 40 -18.75 -21.81 18.77
CA ILE A 40 -18.70 -20.82 17.68
C ILE A 40 -19.57 -19.58 17.93
N GLY A 41 -20.37 -19.58 19.01
CA GLY A 41 -21.42 -18.60 19.27
C GLY A 41 -22.73 -18.93 18.53
N ALA A 42 -23.83 -18.33 18.97
CA ALA A 42 -25.16 -18.57 18.39
C ALA A 42 -25.33 -17.92 17.00
N GLY A 43 -26.28 -18.43 16.22
CA GLY A 43 -26.73 -17.77 14.98
C GLY A 43 -25.69 -17.82 13.85
N LYS A 44 -24.91 -18.89 13.77
CA LYS A 44 -23.93 -19.11 12.71
C LYS A 44 -24.40 -20.26 11.82
N PHE A 45 -24.27 -20.12 10.51
CA PHE A 45 -24.23 -21.24 9.59
C PHE A 45 -22.77 -21.56 9.29
N TYR A 46 -22.36 -22.83 9.33
CA TYR A 46 -20.94 -23.16 9.22
C TYR A 46 -20.66 -24.48 8.49
N ILE A 47 -19.47 -24.52 7.90
CA ILE A 47 -18.77 -25.73 7.46
C ILE A 47 -17.59 -25.95 8.41
N ALA A 48 -17.48 -27.15 8.98
CA ALA A 48 -16.41 -27.51 9.89
C ALA A 48 -15.82 -28.89 9.60
N ASP A 49 -14.64 -29.14 10.13
CA ASP A 49 -14.14 -30.49 10.39
C ASP A 49 -14.10 -30.75 11.91
N ASN A 50 -13.49 -31.86 12.32
CA ASN A 50 -13.43 -32.29 13.72
C ASN A 50 -12.68 -31.33 14.64
N SER A 51 -11.96 -30.34 14.09
CA SER A 51 -11.08 -29.46 14.87
C SER A 51 -11.31 -27.98 14.58
N ASN A 52 -11.85 -27.61 13.42
CA ASN A 52 -11.89 -26.23 12.98
C ASN A 52 -13.16 -25.90 12.19
N TYR A 53 -13.65 -24.67 12.41
CA TYR A 53 -14.61 -24.03 11.52
C TYR A 53 -13.88 -23.48 10.30
N ARG A 54 -14.23 -23.98 9.11
CA ARG A 54 -13.57 -23.65 7.84
C ARG A 54 -14.22 -22.46 7.16
N ALA A 55 -15.55 -22.43 7.14
CA ALA A 55 -16.33 -21.31 6.63
C ALA A 55 -17.52 -21.05 7.54
N VAL A 56 -17.83 -19.78 7.76
CA VAL A 56 -18.91 -19.35 8.65
C VAL A 56 -19.67 -18.22 7.98
N VAL A 57 -20.99 -18.29 8.02
CA VAL A 57 -21.89 -17.17 7.77
C VAL A 57 -22.51 -16.79 9.10
N ASP A 58 -22.28 -15.55 9.53
CA ASP A 58 -23.02 -14.97 10.64
C ASP A 58 -24.44 -14.64 10.16
N LEU A 59 -25.43 -15.39 10.61
CA LEU A 59 -26.81 -15.24 10.16
C LEU A 59 -27.47 -13.96 10.69
N THR A 60 -26.86 -13.30 11.68
CA THR A 60 -27.35 -12.04 12.24
C THR A 60 -26.86 -10.85 11.43
N SER A 61 -25.60 -10.85 11.01
CA SER A 61 -24.98 -9.74 10.27
C SER A 61 -24.82 -9.97 8.77
N GLY A 62 -24.99 -11.20 8.28
CA GLY A 62 -24.75 -11.60 6.89
C GLY A 62 -23.26 -11.71 6.52
N LYS A 63 -22.34 -11.49 7.46
CA LYS A 63 -20.89 -11.53 7.22
C LYS A 63 -20.39 -12.95 7.02
N VAL A 64 -19.44 -13.12 6.11
CA VAL A 64 -18.82 -14.41 5.77
C VAL A 64 -17.37 -14.43 6.27
N GLY A 65 -17.03 -15.45 7.05
CA GLY A 65 -15.67 -15.74 7.49
C GLY A 65 -15.13 -17.02 6.85
N ILE A 66 -13.91 -16.97 6.30
CA ILE A 66 -13.16 -18.15 5.85
C ILE A 66 -11.92 -18.28 6.75
N GLY A 67 -11.82 -19.41 7.45
CA GLY A 67 -10.79 -19.64 8.48
C GLY A 67 -10.97 -18.81 9.76
N THR A 68 -12.08 -18.06 9.88
CA THR A 68 -12.43 -17.26 11.06
C THR A 68 -13.92 -17.36 11.35
N THR A 69 -14.28 -17.33 12.63
CA THR A 69 -15.67 -17.39 13.13
C THR A 69 -16.23 -16.00 13.48
N THR A 70 -15.36 -14.98 13.49
CA THR A 70 -15.67 -13.59 13.85
C THR A 70 -15.26 -12.64 12.72
N PRO A 71 -15.93 -12.67 11.57
CA PRO A 71 -15.62 -11.77 10.46
C PRO A 71 -15.83 -10.30 10.87
N THR A 72 -14.83 -9.45 10.63
CA THR A 72 -14.89 -8.02 10.94
C THR A 72 -15.54 -7.24 9.80
N GLU A 73 -15.41 -7.72 8.57
CA GLU A 73 -15.97 -7.14 7.35
C GLU A 73 -17.00 -8.08 6.70
N GLN A 74 -17.66 -7.64 5.61
CA GLN A 74 -18.63 -8.48 4.88
C GLN A 74 -18.04 -9.84 4.46
N LEU A 75 -16.77 -9.84 4.05
CA LEU A 75 -15.97 -11.04 3.84
C LEU A 75 -14.65 -10.88 4.61
N SER A 76 -14.32 -11.85 5.47
CA SER A 76 -13.04 -11.91 6.18
C SER A 76 -12.37 -13.25 5.92
N ILE A 77 -11.10 -13.21 5.50
CA ILE A 77 -10.26 -14.37 5.28
C ILE A 77 -9.10 -14.24 6.28
N LYS A 78 -8.89 -15.27 7.11
CA LYS A 78 -7.87 -15.20 8.18
C LYS A 78 -6.44 -15.10 7.63
N ASP A 79 -6.18 -15.76 6.50
CA ASP A 79 -4.86 -15.86 5.89
C ASP A 79 -4.86 -15.17 4.50
N LEU A 80 -4.21 -15.77 3.49
CA LEU A 80 -4.06 -15.19 2.15
C LEU A 80 -5.31 -15.40 1.27
N LEU A 81 -5.63 -14.40 0.46
CA LEU A 81 -6.59 -14.51 -0.64
C LEU A 81 -5.81 -14.68 -1.96
N PHE A 82 -5.96 -15.84 -2.59
CA PHE A 82 -5.49 -16.04 -3.96
C PHE A 82 -6.59 -15.63 -4.95
N VAL A 83 -6.31 -14.62 -5.77
CA VAL A 83 -7.21 -14.16 -6.83
C VAL A 83 -6.57 -14.46 -8.18
N GLY A 84 -7.08 -15.47 -8.89
CA GLY A 84 -6.52 -15.91 -10.16
C GLY A 84 -7.57 -16.54 -11.08
N ALA A 85 -7.23 -16.68 -12.36
CA ALA A 85 -8.04 -17.40 -13.32
C ALA A 85 -7.88 -18.91 -13.11
N GLY A 86 -8.84 -19.52 -12.41
CA GLY A 86 -9.14 -20.96 -12.48
C GLY A 86 -7.95 -21.92 -12.40
N GLY A 87 -7.10 -21.83 -11.38
CA GLY A 87 -6.06 -22.85 -11.12
C GLY A 87 -5.01 -23.03 -12.22
N ALA A 88 -4.87 -22.07 -13.15
CA ALA A 88 -3.84 -22.14 -14.17
C ALA A 88 -2.47 -21.82 -13.57
N THR A 89 -1.63 -22.83 -13.46
CA THR A 89 -0.20 -22.80 -13.06
C THR A 89 0.70 -22.07 -14.06
N GLY A 90 0.14 -21.22 -14.92
CA GLY A 90 0.88 -20.43 -15.88
C GLY A 90 0.04 -19.24 -16.34
N MET A 91 0.54 -18.04 -16.05
CA MET A 91 0.35 -16.72 -16.71
C MET A 91 -0.86 -16.49 -17.64
N GLY A 92 -2.01 -17.10 -17.39
CA GLY A 92 -3.29 -16.72 -18.00
C GLY A 92 -3.76 -15.45 -17.30
N THR A 93 -3.96 -14.37 -18.04
CA THR A 93 -4.40 -13.08 -17.51
C THR A 93 -5.69 -13.25 -16.71
N ALA A 94 -5.56 -13.28 -15.38
CA ALA A 94 -6.70 -13.17 -14.49
C ALA A 94 -7.25 -11.74 -14.61
N THR A 95 -8.40 -11.57 -15.26
CA THR A 95 -9.09 -10.29 -15.28
C THR A 95 -9.91 -10.13 -14.01
N SER A 96 -9.23 -9.93 -12.89
CA SER A 96 -9.88 -9.61 -11.62
C SER A 96 -10.06 -8.11 -11.54
N THR A 97 -11.32 -7.67 -11.55
CA THR A 97 -11.65 -6.25 -11.43
C THR A 97 -12.09 -5.97 -9.99
N PHE A 98 -11.36 -5.11 -9.31
CA PHE A 98 -11.82 -4.45 -8.08
C PHE A 98 -12.37 -3.09 -8.48
N GLN A 99 -13.63 -2.81 -8.14
CA GLN A 99 -14.24 -1.50 -8.36
C GLN A 99 -14.07 -0.65 -7.09
N GLY A 100 -13.56 0.58 -7.25
CA GLY A 100 -13.20 1.47 -6.15
C GLY A 100 -11.71 1.42 -5.81
N ASP A 101 -11.37 1.79 -4.57
CA ASP A 101 -9.99 1.84 -4.11
C ASP A 101 -9.53 0.49 -3.55
N ILE A 102 -8.28 0.12 -3.83
CA ILE A 102 -7.60 -0.99 -3.16
C ILE A 102 -6.64 -0.41 -2.12
N ARG A 103 -6.91 -0.65 -0.83
CA ARG A 103 -5.99 -0.30 0.25
C ARG A 103 -5.04 -1.45 0.52
N ILE A 104 -3.74 -1.23 0.29
CA ILE A 104 -2.67 -2.18 0.59
C ILE A 104 -1.82 -1.58 1.71
N LEU A 105 -1.71 -2.31 2.83
CA LEU A 105 -0.91 -1.84 3.97
C LEU A 105 0.61 -2.05 3.77
N GLY A 106 0.96 -2.95 2.85
CA GLY A 106 2.34 -3.24 2.45
C GLY A 106 2.66 -2.75 1.03
N LYS A 107 3.64 -3.40 0.39
CA LYS A 107 4.04 -3.10 -0.98
C LYS A 107 3.06 -3.71 -1.99
N LEU A 108 2.84 -3.01 -3.10
CA LEU A 108 2.18 -3.55 -4.28
C LEU A 108 3.26 -3.94 -5.31
N ASP A 109 3.59 -5.22 -5.41
CA ASP A 109 4.56 -5.72 -6.40
C ASP A 109 3.86 -5.93 -7.76
N VAL A 110 4.01 -4.98 -8.69
CA VAL A 110 3.41 -5.02 -10.04
C VAL A 110 4.50 -4.82 -11.07
N GLY A 111 4.72 -5.79 -11.97
CA GLY A 111 5.85 -5.78 -12.89
C GLY A 111 5.99 -4.53 -13.78
N THR A 112 4.91 -3.82 -14.09
CA THR A 112 4.95 -2.62 -14.94
C THR A 112 5.19 -1.31 -14.19
N ILE A 113 4.88 -1.26 -12.90
CA ILE A 113 4.91 -0.02 -12.09
C ILE A 113 5.95 -0.13 -10.96
N ASP A 114 6.18 -1.33 -10.46
CA ASP A 114 7.01 -1.67 -9.31
C ASP A 114 7.68 -3.06 -9.45
N PRO A 115 8.58 -3.25 -10.44
CA PRO A 115 9.27 -4.53 -10.64
C PRO A 115 10.30 -4.86 -9.55
N VAL A 116 10.47 -6.16 -9.32
CA VAL A 116 11.55 -6.74 -8.52
C VAL A 116 12.67 -7.19 -9.46
N TYR A 117 13.87 -6.64 -9.28
CA TYR A 117 15.07 -7.00 -10.04
C TYR A 117 15.96 -7.92 -9.21
N THR A 118 16.58 -8.92 -9.83
CA THR A 118 17.66 -9.70 -9.22
C THR A 118 18.97 -9.40 -9.95
N ILE A 119 20.01 -9.00 -9.22
CA ILE A 119 21.36 -8.74 -9.75
C ILE A 119 22.36 -9.60 -8.98
N ASP A 120 23.04 -10.52 -9.67
CA ASP A 120 23.98 -11.48 -9.08
C ASP A 120 23.39 -12.28 -7.88
N GLY A 121 22.11 -12.65 -7.96
CA GLY A 121 21.42 -13.40 -6.89
C GLY A 121 20.88 -12.55 -5.74
N VAL A 122 21.04 -11.22 -5.78
CA VAL A 122 20.49 -10.29 -4.77
C VAL A 122 19.26 -9.57 -5.33
N LYS A 123 18.17 -9.51 -4.56
CA LYS A 123 16.92 -8.86 -4.95
C LYS A 123 16.86 -7.37 -4.60
N TYR A 124 16.35 -6.59 -5.54
CA TYR A 124 16.17 -5.14 -5.48
C TYR A 124 14.73 -4.73 -5.85
N ALA A 125 14.19 -3.71 -5.17
CA ALA A 125 12.91 -3.09 -5.51
C ALA A 125 13.09 -1.70 -6.14
N THR A 126 12.18 -1.33 -7.04
CA THR A 126 11.89 0.07 -7.40
C THR A 126 10.60 0.52 -6.71
N TYR A 127 10.18 1.78 -6.84
CA TYR A 127 8.88 2.24 -6.36
C TYR A 127 8.29 3.20 -7.42
N GLY A 128 6.96 3.28 -7.52
CA GLY A 128 6.25 4.00 -8.60
C GLY A 128 6.74 5.44 -8.86
N HIS A 129 6.73 5.81 -10.15
CA HIS A 129 7.60 6.77 -10.88
C HIS A 129 9.10 6.48 -10.69
N SER A 130 9.62 5.64 -11.60
CA SER A 130 10.97 5.04 -11.67
C SER A 130 12.11 5.97 -11.24
N THR A 131 12.27 6.11 -9.94
CA THR A 131 13.42 6.69 -9.25
C THR A 131 13.98 5.60 -8.35
N VAL A 132 15.29 5.62 -8.11
CA VAL A 132 15.88 4.72 -7.12
C VAL A 132 15.46 5.21 -5.73
N GLY A 133 14.77 4.35 -4.97
CA GLY A 133 14.17 4.66 -3.66
C GLY A 133 12.73 5.19 -3.72
N VAL A 134 12.12 5.45 -2.55
CA VAL A 134 10.79 6.08 -2.45
C VAL A 134 10.96 7.59 -2.32
N LYS A 135 10.49 8.33 -3.31
CA LYS A 135 10.58 9.80 -3.34
C LYS A 135 9.22 10.41 -3.65
N GLU A 136 8.99 11.60 -3.10
CA GLU A 136 7.86 12.45 -3.49
C GLU A 136 8.37 13.58 -4.38
N GLU A 137 7.48 14.11 -5.22
CA GLU A 137 7.79 15.20 -6.14
C GLU A 137 6.70 16.28 -6.12
N ALA A 138 7.11 17.54 -6.04
CA ALA A 138 6.25 18.68 -6.30
C ALA A 138 6.78 19.49 -7.48
N ALA A 139 5.94 19.75 -8.49
CA ALA A 139 6.26 20.58 -9.63
C ALA A 139 5.29 21.78 -9.68
N VAL A 140 5.80 22.98 -9.42
CA VAL A 140 5.01 24.21 -9.31
C VAL A 140 5.61 25.34 -10.12
N LYS A 141 4.80 26.37 -10.40
CA LYS A 141 5.26 27.60 -11.04
C LYS A 141 5.22 28.75 -10.04
N VAL A 142 6.36 29.37 -9.78
CA VAL A 142 6.50 30.47 -8.81
C VAL A 142 6.78 31.79 -9.52
N SER A 143 6.38 32.90 -8.87
CA SER A 143 6.60 34.27 -9.38
C SER A 143 7.66 34.95 -8.51
N VAL A 144 8.81 35.24 -9.12
CA VAL A 144 9.96 35.90 -8.48
C VAL A 144 9.91 37.38 -8.85
N ARG A 145 9.45 38.23 -7.93
CA ARG A 145 9.19 39.67 -8.20
C ARG A 145 9.55 40.60 -7.05
N GLU A 146 9.79 40.08 -5.85
CA GLU A 146 10.19 40.90 -4.71
C GLU A 146 11.63 41.36 -4.93
N TYR A 147 11.89 42.67 -4.99
CA TYR A 147 13.25 43.17 -5.21
C TYR A 147 14.01 43.33 -3.88
N ASP A 148 15.18 42.73 -3.79
CA ASP A 148 16.11 42.85 -2.67
C ASP A 148 17.19 43.89 -3.01
N ALA A 149 17.11 45.05 -2.36
CA ALA A 149 18.02 46.17 -2.64
C ALA A 149 19.48 45.88 -2.26
N ALA A 150 19.72 45.04 -1.25
CA ALA A 150 21.06 44.74 -0.79
C ALA A 150 21.82 43.85 -1.79
N ARG A 151 21.14 42.85 -2.34
CA ARG A 151 21.71 41.94 -3.35
C ARG A 151 21.51 42.40 -4.79
N LYS A 152 20.64 43.39 -5.03
CA LYS A 152 20.23 43.86 -6.36
C LYS A 152 19.66 42.73 -7.22
N LEU A 153 18.84 41.88 -6.61
CA LEU A 153 18.20 40.72 -7.24
C LEU A 153 16.73 40.65 -6.83
N TYR A 154 15.92 39.99 -7.64
CA TYR A 154 14.57 39.59 -7.29
C TYR A 154 14.58 38.28 -6.51
N LYS A 155 13.62 38.10 -5.60
CA LYS A 155 13.49 36.91 -4.78
C LYS A 155 12.06 36.40 -4.66
N HIS A 156 11.97 35.14 -4.27
CA HIS A 156 10.77 34.49 -3.77
C HIS A 156 11.19 33.52 -2.67
N ALA A 157 10.68 33.72 -1.45
CA ALA A 157 10.98 32.86 -0.31
C ALA A 157 9.85 31.87 -0.06
N ILE A 158 10.16 30.58 -0.08
CA ILE A 158 9.27 29.50 0.33
C ILE A 158 9.65 29.14 1.77
N ARG A 159 8.81 29.58 2.71
CA ARG A 159 8.96 29.25 4.14
C ARG A 159 8.08 28.04 4.46
N PHE A 160 8.66 26.84 4.51
CA PHE A 160 7.92 25.60 4.63
C PHE A 160 7.06 25.51 5.90
N SER A 161 7.51 26.13 6.99
CA SER A 161 6.77 26.26 8.26
C SER A 161 5.56 27.19 8.21
N GLU A 162 5.42 28.02 7.18
CA GLU A 162 4.35 29.00 7.03
C GLU A 162 3.44 28.70 5.84
N LEU A 163 3.65 27.55 5.17
CA LEU A 163 2.83 27.18 4.03
C LEU A 163 1.38 26.94 4.45
N ARG A 164 0.44 27.36 3.59
CA ARG A 164 -0.98 27.10 3.81
C ARG A 164 -1.23 25.59 3.82
N GLU A 165 -1.84 25.11 4.89
CA GLU A 165 -2.27 23.72 5.04
C GLU A 165 -3.07 23.25 3.83
N GLY A 166 -2.79 22.03 3.36
CA GLY A 166 -3.39 21.43 2.17
C GLY A 166 -2.89 21.96 0.82
N SER A 167 -1.97 22.93 0.77
CA SER A 167 -1.31 23.30 -0.50
C SER A 167 -0.31 22.24 -0.97
N ASP A 168 -0.03 22.17 -2.27
CA ASP A 168 0.89 21.17 -2.86
C ASP A 168 2.26 21.16 -2.17
N LEU A 169 2.85 22.34 -1.94
CA LEU A 169 4.15 22.47 -1.27
C LEU A 169 4.07 22.13 0.22
N TRP A 170 2.94 22.41 0.88
CA TRP A 170 2.74 22.01 2.27
C TRP A 170 2.68 20.50 2.37
N LEU A 171 1.89 19.84 1.51
CA LEU A 171 1.73 18.40 1.50
C LEU A 171 3.07 17.72 1.20
N PHE A 172 3.80 18.18 0.18
CA PHE A 172 5.14 17.72 -0.12
C PHE A 172 6.05 17.79 1.11
N TYR A 173 6.05 18.90 1.84
CA TYR A 173 6.85 19.05 3.04
C TYR A 173 6.40 18.12 4.18
N GLN A 174 5.10 17.82 4.31
CA GLN A 174 4.60 16.87 5.32
C GLN A 174 4.95 15.41 5.00
N THR A 175 5.03 15.06 3.72
CA THR A 175 5.19 13.66 3.29
C THR A 175 6.64 13.29 2.99
N THR A 176 7.57 14.23 3.14
CA THR A 176 8.99 14.02 2.83
C THR A 176 9.88 14.13 4.07
N ASP A 177 11.04 13.49 3.98
CA ASP A 177 12.16 13.66 4.88
C ASP A 177 13.29 14.36 4.11
N PHE A 178 13.54 15.62 4.45
CA PHE A 178 14.64 16.39 3.85
C PHE A 178 16.02 15.95 4.37
N GLY A 179 16.10 15.14 5.44
CA GLY A 179 17.37 14.76 6.06
C GLY A 179 18.01 15.89 6.87
N ALA A 180 19.17 15.60 7.47
CA ALA A 180 19.93 16.61 8.19
C ALA A 180 20.44 17.67 7.21
N ASP A 181 20.32 18.95 7.58
CA ASP A 181 20.70 20.08 6.72
C ASP A 181 20.14 20.03 5.28
N TRP A 182 18.98 19.36 5.10
CA TRP A 182 18.29 19.18 3.83
C TRP A 182 19.02 18.34 2.77
N GLU A 183 19.92 17.44 3.17
CA GLU A 183 20.72 16.61 2.25
C GLU A 183 19.91 15.72 1.26
N HIS A 184 18.64 15.45 1.54
CA HIS A 184 17.76 14.67 0.65
C HIS A 184 16.95 15.52 -0.33
N LEU A 185 16.91 16.85 -0.16
CA LEU A 185 16.15 17.75 -1.00
C LEU A 185 16.92 18.02 -2.32
N VAL A 186 16.25 17.79 -3.44
CA VAL A 186 16.75 18.14 -4.77
C VAL A 186 15.87 19.22 -5.36
N VAL A 187 16.49 20.33 -5.75
CA VAL A 187 15.84 21.50 -6.33
C VAL A 187 16.24 21.65 -7.80
N THR A 188 15.26 21.73 -8.70
CA THR A 188 15.48 22.07 -10.11
C THR A 188 14.68 23.31 -10.49
N LEU A 189 15.34 24.27 -11.12
CA LEU A 189 14.74 25.53 -11.56
C LEU A 189 14.79 25.66 -13.09
N THR A 190 13.76 26.26 -13.68
CA THR A 190 13.77 26.67 -15.09
C THR A 190 13.10 28.03 -15.25
N PRO A 191 13.82 29.10 -15.63
CA PRO A 191 13.23 30.41 -15.81
C PRO A 191 12.40 30.48 -17.11
N ALA A 192 11.27 31.18 -17.06
CA ALA A 192 10.47 31.53 -18.23
C ALA A 192 10.82 32.93 -18.78
N PHE A 193 12.10 33.30 -18.66
CA PHE A 193 12.68 34.56 -19.12
C PHE A 193 14.17 34.37 -19.39
N ASN A 194 14.76 35.27 -20.17
CA ASN A 194 16.20 35.28 -20.42
C ASN A 194 16.93 35.95 -19.24
N GLY A 195 17.35 35.16 -18.26
CA GLY A 195 18.04 35.64 -17.08
C GLY A 195 18.56 34.50 -16.21
N ARG A 196 19.36 34.85 -15.19
CA ARG A 196 19.92 33.89 -14.25
C ARG A 196 18.97 33.66 -13.09
N VAL A 197 18.70 32.39 -12.78
CA VAL A 197 18.03 31.96 -11.55
C VAL A 197 18.89 30.97 -10.78
N PHE A 198 18.87 31.07 -9.46
CA PHE A 198 19.51 30.15 -8.53
C PHE A 198 18.73 30.11 -7.22
N TYR A 199 19.13 29.25 -6.28
CA TYR A 199 18.49 29.16 -4.98
C TYR A 199 19.52 29.12 -3.85
N GLU A 200 19.04 29.42 -2.65
CA GLU A 200 19.75 29.20 -1.39
C GLU A 200 18.82 28.44 -0.43
N GLU A 201 19.37 27.41 0.21
CA GLU A 201 18.70 26.61 1.23
C GLU A 201 19.08 27.12 2.62
N SER A 202 18.13 27.12 3.54
CA SER A 202 18.35 27.42 4.95
C SER A 202 17.54 26.47 5.80
N ALA A 203 18.17 25.36 6.22
CA ALA A 203 17.56 24.41 7.15
C ALA A 203 17.23 25.06 8.50
N ALA A 204 18.09 25.97 8.98
CA ALA A 204 17.90 26.68 10.24
C ALA A 204 16.62 27.52 10.29
N THR A 205 16.20 28.09 9.15
CA THR A 205 14.97 28.88 9.05
C THR A 205 13.87 28.16 8.25
N ASN A 206 14.08 26.88 7.93
CA ASN A 206 13.19 26.07 7.11
C ASN A 206 12.72 26.78 5.81
N THR A 207 13.66 27.44 5.11
CA THR A 207 13.37 28.33 3.98
C THR A 207 14.18 27.99 2.74
N LEU A 208 13.50 27.87 1.60
CA LEU A 208 14.12 27.85 0.27
C LEU A 208 13.91 29.21 -0.40
N THR A 209 14.99 29.93 -0.69
CA THR A 209 14.89 31.24 -1.36
C THR A 209 15.37 31.12 -2.80
N LEU A 210 14.48 31.47 -3.73
CA LEU A 210 14.83 31.58 -5.14
C LEU A 210 15.27 33.01 -5.41
N TRP A 211 16.35 33.15 -6.17
CA TRP A 211 16.93 34.41 -6.60
C TRP A 211 16.94 34.51 -8.12
N SER A 212 16.71 35.73 -8.62
CA SER A 212 16.72 36.04 -10.05
C SER A 212 17.28 37.43 -10.31
N ASP A 213 17.98 37.62 -11.43
CA ASP A 213 18.36 38.95 -11.90
C ASP A 213 17.20 39.70 -12.60
N THR A 214 16.17 38.97 -13.02
CA THR A 214 15.04 39.47 -13.81
C THR A 214 13.73 39.06 -13.14
N PRO A 215 12.72 39.95 -13.00
CA PRO A 215 11.46 39.55 -12.40
C PRO A 215 10.68 38.69 -13.39
N GLY A 216 10.10 37.60 -12.93
CA GLY A 216 9.41 36.69 -13.82
C GLY A 216 8.94 35.41 -13.17
N SER A 217 8.52 34.48 -14.01
CA SER A 217 8.05 33.18 -13.56
C SER A 217 9.14 32.12 -13.69
N VAL A 218 9.25 31.26 -12.69
CA VAL A 218 10.22 30.16 -12.64
C VAL A 218 9.45 28.86 -12.38
N SER A 219 9.70 27.83 -13.19
CA SER A 219 9.26 26.47 -12.89
C SER A 219 10.18 25.90 -11.82
N LEU A 220 9.60 25.40 -10.73
CA LEU A 220 10.28 24.79 -9.59
C LEU A 220 9.86 23.32 -9.50
N ARG A 221 10.84 22.42 -9.52
CA ARG A 221 10.64 21.00 -9.22
C ARG A 221 11.42 20.66 -7.95
N LEU A 222 10.72 20.11 -6.98
CA LEU A 222 11.28 19.62 -5.72
C LEU A 222 11.12 18.11 -5.67
N VAL A 223 12.18 17.41 -5.27
CA VAL A 223 12.17 15.97 -5.03
C VAL A 223 12.87 15.71 -3.72
N ALA A 224 12.27 14.91 -2.84
CA ALA A 224 12.91 14.48 -1.59
C ALA A 224 12.49 13.04 -1.24
N ASN A 225 13.22 12.41 -0.33
CA ASN A 225 12.85 11.10 0.17
C ASN A 225 11.49 11.17 0.89
N ARG A 226 10.67 10.12 0.82
CA ARG A 226 9.43 10.06 1.60
C ARG A 226 9.73 9.94 3.10
N TYR A 227 8.82 10.39 3.96
CA TYR A 227 9.00 10.40 5.42
C TYR A 227 9.35 9.02 6.03
N ASP A 228 8.91 7.92 5.42
CA ASP A 228 9.18 6.55 5.88
C ASP A 228 10.14 5.77 4.95
N HIS A 229 10.87 6.45 4.05
CA HIS A 229 11.73 5.83 3.04
C HIS A 229 12.70 4.79 3.62
N ALA A 230 13.16 4.97 4.87
CA ALA A 230 14.05 4.04 5.56
C ALA A 230 13.45 2.64 5.76
N LYS A 231 12.11 2.50 5.80
CA LYS A 231 11.42 1.20 5.85
C LYS A 231 11.43 0.46 4.51
N TRP A 232 11.80 1.16 3.44
CA TRP A 232 11.71 0.71 2.05
C TRP A 232 13.09 0.74 1.38
N PRO A 233 14.08 0.01 1.93
CA PRO A 233 15.42 -0.03 1.34
C PRO A 233 15.38 -0.71 -0.04
N ASN A 234 16.32 -0.31 -0.90
CA ASN A 234 16.48 -0.96 -2.20
C ASN A 234 16.78 -2.45 -2.06
N LEU A 235 17.52 -2.85 -1.01
CA LEU A 235 17.74 -4.25 -0.66
C LEU A 235 16.48 -4.80 0.01
N ARG A 236 15.77 -5.72 -0.67
CA ARG A 236 14.54 -6.27 -0.11
C ARG A 236 14.84 -7.19 1.09
N PRO A 237 13.95 -7.26 2.10
CA PRO A 237 14.14 -8.17 3.23
C PRO A 237 13.83 -9.65 2.90
N ASP A 238 13.09 -9.93 1.83
CA ASP A 238 12.62 -11.25 1.42
C ASP A 238 13.56 -11.92 0.40
N GLN A 239 14.86 -11.93 0.71
CA GLN A 239 15.88 -12.51 -0.18
C GLN A 239 15.65 -14.01 -0.45
N ASP A 240 15.00 -14.72 0.47
CA ASP A 240 14.76 -16.17 0.40
C ASP A 240 13.54 -16.58 -0.45
N ASP A 241 12.73 -15.64 -0.92
CA ASP A 241 11.63 -15.93 -1.86
C ASP A 241 12.24 -16.24 -3.26
N ASP A 242 11.64 -17.09 -4.10
CA ASP A 242 12.14 -17.37 -5.45
C ASP A 242 11.59 -16.38 -6.50
N PHE A 243 10.58 -15.58 -6.16
CA PHE A 243 9.91 -14.69 -7.09
C PHE A 243 10.79 -13.47 -7.47
N THR A 244 10.98 -13.26 -8.77
CA THR A 244 11.60 -12.06 -9.35
C THR A 244 11.02 -11.78 -10.74
N HIS A 245 11.00 -10.50 -11.16
CA HIS A 245 10.51 -10.13 -12.49
C HIS A 245 11.63 -10.19 -13.54
N HIS A 246 12.85 -9.77 -13.17
CA HIS A 246 13.98 -9.63 -14.09
C HIS A 246 15.29 -10.04 -13.45
N ILE A 247 16.17 -10.72 -14.20
CA ILE A 247 17.53 -11.09 -13.76
C ILE A 247 18.53 -10.32 -14.62
N LEU A 248 19.41 -9.55 -13.98
CA LEU A 248 20.48 -8.79 -14.62
C LEU A 248 21.85 -9.26 -14.09
N ARG A 249 22.91 -8.98 -14.85
CA ARG A 249 24.31 -9.12 -14.39
C ARG A 249 24.82 -7.76 -13.96
N ARG A 250 25.67 -7.70 -12.93
CA ARG A 250 26.37 -6.47 -12.57
C ARG A 250 27.23 -6.00 -13.74
N LYS A 251 27.24 -4.67 -13.95
CA LYS A 251 28.06 -4.01 -14.96
C LYS A 251 29.49 -3.83 -14.49
#